data_AF-A0A7J4SSN0-F1
#
_entry.id   AF-A0A7J4SSN0-F1
#
_cell.length_a   1.000
_cell.length_b   1.000
_cell.length_c   1.000
_cell.angle_alpha   90.00
_cell.angle_beta   90.00
_cell.angle_gamma   90.00
#
_symmetry.space_group_name_H-M   'P 1'
#
loop_
_entity.id
_entity.type
_entity.pdbx_description
1 polymer ?
#
loop_
_entity_poly.entity_id
_entity_poly.type
_entity_poly.pdbx_seq_one_letter_code
_entity_poly.pdbx_strand_id
1 'polypeptide(L)'
;MFLLTNDDGMSEGFRLLKSAAESMGGARAIIPAKPRSAMSKSMTFHKVLRLNEVEPDTYTLNGTPADCVAFALHDRKLFPKKPELAVSGINEGYNISEHTIMTSGTLGACFEASLHGVKAIAFGCHVDRHA
;
A
#
# COMPACT_ATOMS: atom_id res chain seq x y z
N MET A 1 -15.41 -2.62 0.04
CA MET A 1 -14.11 -3.28 -0.15
C MET A 1 -12.99 -2.26 -0.27
N PHE A 2 -12.01 -2.38 0.61
CA PHE A 2 -10.82 -1.54 0.68
C PHE A 2 -9.63 -2.17 -0.07
N LEU A 3 -8.76 -1.31 -0.61
CA LEU A 3 -7.46 -1.69 -1.16
C LEU A 3 -6.37 -1.35 -0.15
N LEU A 4 -5.57 -2.32 0.28
CA LEU A 4 -4.49 -2.13 1.25
C LEU A 4 -3.12 -2.28 0.58
N THR A 5 -2.15 -1.48 1.02
CA THR A 5 -0.75 -1.58 0.63
C THR A 5 0.17 -0.97 1.71
N ASN A 6 1.48 -1.07 1.54
CA ASN A 6 2.49 -0.36 2.34
C ASN A 6 3.85 -0.42 1.63
N ASP A 7 4.88 0.13 2.27
CA ASP A 7 6.29 0.00 1.89
C ASP A 7 7.07 -1.01 2.73
N ASP A 8 6.55 -1.47 3.87
CA ASP A 8 7.25 -2.38 4.80
C ASP A 8 6.99 -3.88 4.54
N GLY A 9 6.03 -4.23 3.68
CA GLY A 9 5.65 -5.62 3.39
C GLY A 9 4.73 -6.23 4.46
N MET A 10 4.86 -7.52 4.77
CA MET A 10 4.01 -8.22 5.76
C MET A 10 4.39 -7.91 7.23
N SER A 11 4.50 -6.62 7.57
CA SER A 11 4.79 -6.15 8.93
C SER A 11 3.65 -6.42 9.89
N GLU A 12 3.92 -6.36 11.20
CA GLU A 12 2.88 -6.49 12.23
C GLU A 12 1.82 -5.39 12.09
N GLY A 13 2.25 -4.15 11.85
CA GLY A 13 1.35 -3.02 11.58
C GLY A 13 0.44 -3.25 10.37
N PHE A 14 0.95 -3.88 9.31
CA PHE A 14 0.14 -4.25 8.15
C PHE A 14 -0.92 -5.30 8.48
N ARG A 15 -0.56 -6.32 9.26
CA ARG A 15 -1.52 -7.37 9.68
C ARG A 15 -2.65 -6.79 10.53
N LEU A 16 -2.32 -5.86 11.44
CA LEU A 16 -3.32 -5.14 12.24
C LEU A 16 -4.24 -4.28 11.36
N LEU A 17 -3.66 -3.54 10.41
CA LEU A 17 -4.43 -2.74 9.47
C LEU A 17 -5.38 -3.61 8.63
N LYS A 18 -4.89 -4.75 8.14
CA LYS A 18 -5.69 -5.71 7.36
C LYS A 18 -6.87 -6.22 8.17
N SER A 19 -6.62 -6.69 9.39
CA SER A 19 -7.68 -7.20 10.27
C SER A 19 -8.75 -6.15 10.55
N ALA A 20 -8.35 -4.90 10.84
CA ALA A 20 -9.30 -3.80 11.04
C ALA A 20 -10.13 -3.52 9.78
N ALA A 21 -9.48 -3.43 8.62
CA ALA A 21 -10.12 -3.18 7.33
C ALA A 21 -11.10 -4.29 6.92
N GLU A 22 -10.74 -5.56 7.16
CA GLU A 22 -11.60 -6.72 6.90
C GLU A 22 -12.90 -6.63 7.73
N SER A 23 -12.80 -6.27 9.01
CA SER A 23 -13.95 -6.15 9.91
C SER A 23 -14.96 -5.05 9.53
N MET A 24 -14.55 -4.06 8.73
CA MET A 24 -15.37 -2.89 8.39
C MET A 24 -16.06 -2.98 7.02
N GLY A 25 -15.70 -3.93 6.16
CA GLY A 25 -16.26 -4.00 4.81
C GLY A 25 -15.45 -4.80 3.78
N GLY A 26 -14.55 -5.67 4.24
CA GLY A 26 -13.67 -6.49 3.41
C GLY A 26 -12.50 -5.72 2.81
N ALA A 27 -11.35 -6.38 2.71
CA ALA A 27 -10.13 -5.80 2.21
C ALA A 27 -9.40 -6.75 1.27
N ARG A 28 -8.73 -6.18 0.27
CA ARG A 28 -7.71 -6.88 -0.54
C ARG A 28 -6.41 -6.11 -0.47
N ALA A 29 -5.32 -6.85 -0.30
CA ALA A 29 -4.00 -6.31 -0.11
C ALA A 29 -3.12 -6.59 -1.32
N ILE A 30 -2.47 -5.57 -1.86
CA ILE A 30 -1.31 -5.75 -2.75
C ILE A 30 -0.13 -5.00 -2.13
N ILE A 31 0.91 -5.71 -1.74
CA ILE A 31 2.12 -5.15 -1.12
C ILE A 31 3.36 -5.45 -1.95
N PRO A 32 4.43 -4.65 -1.83
CA PRO A 32 5.71 -4.98 -2.44
C PRO A 32 6.27 -6.31 -1.93
N ALA A 33 6.85 -7.12 -2.82
CA ALA A 33 7.46 -8.42 -2.49
C ALA A 33 8.72 -8.30 -1.61
N LYS A 34 9.30 -7.10 -1.50
CA LYS A 34 10.42 -6.76 -0.61
C LYS A 34 10.13 -5.37 -0.02
N PRO A 35 10.63 -5.03 1.17
CA PRO A 35 10.52 -3.68 1.71
C PRO A 35 11.08 -2.63 0.75
N ARG A 36 10.40 -1.49 0.66
CA ARG A 36 10.59 -0.42 -0.34
C ARG A 36 10.41 0.96 0.29
N SER A 37 11.23 1.28 1.29
CA SER A 37 11.26 2.62 1.89
C SER A 37 11.85 3.66 0.92
N ALA A 38 11.52 4.93 1.15
CA ALA A 38 12.06 6.08 0.41
C ALA A 38 11.83 6.06 -1.12
N MET A 39 10.77 5.38 -1.59
CA MET A 39 10.48 5.25 -3.03
C MET A 39 9.68 6.42 -3.61
N SER A 40 9.18 7.34 -2.78
CA SER A 40 8.23 8.37 -3.22
C SER A 40 7.07 7.73 -4.02
N LYS A 41 6.63 8.39 -5.08
CA LYS A 41 5.68 7.88 -6.08
C LYS A 41 6.40 7.24 -7.30
N SER A 42 7.50 6.51 -7.09
CA SER A 42 8.19 5.82 -8.18
C SER A 42 7.30 4.78 -8.85
N MET A 43 7.45 4.56 -10.16
CA MET A 43 6.73 3.55 -10.93
C MET A 43 7.71 2.67 -11.72
N THR A 44 7.36 1.39 -11.89
CA THR A 44 8.19 0.41 -12.60
C THR A 44 7.78 0.31 -14.06
N PHE A 45 8.63 0.79 -14.97
CA PHE A 45 8.42 0.68 -16.43
C PHE A 45 9.44 -0.21 -17.16
N HIS A 46 10.53 -0.62 -16.49
CA HIS A 46 11.67 -1.31 -17.10
C HIS A 46 11.60 -2.85 -16.99
N LYS A 47 10.55 -3.39 -16.37
CA LYS A 47 10.36 -4.84 -16.20
C LYS A 47 8.89 -5.20 -16.06
N VAL A 48 8.56 -6.46 -16.31
CA VAL A 48 7.20 -6.99 -16.12
C VAL A 48 6.88 -7.13 -14.64
N LEU A 49 5.72 -6.59 -14.25
CA LEU A 49 5.14 -6.76 -12.92
C LEU A 49 4.51 -8.16 -12.77
N ARG A 50 4.80 -8.84 -11.67
CA ARG A 50 4.35 -10.19 -11.35
C ARG A 50 3.67 -10.18 -9.99
N LEU A 51 2.41 -10.58 -9.99
CA LEU A 51 1.58 -10.73 -8.80
C LEU A 51 1.66 -12.18 -8.30
N ASN A 52 1.84 -12.37 -7.00
CA ASN A 52 1.75 -13.68 -6.36
C ASN A 52 0.83 -13.60 -5.14
N GLU A 53 -0.13 -14.51 -5.04
CA GLU A 53 -0.94 -14.65 -3.83
C GLU A 53 -0.12 -15.31 -2.72
N VAL A 54 -0.13 -14.73 -1.53
CA VAL A 54 0.65 -15.22 -0.37
C VAL A 54 -0.24 -15.64 0.80
N GLU A 55 -1.39 -15.01 0.95
CA GLU A 55 -2.46 -15.36 1.89
C GLU A 55 -3.80 -15.01 1.21
N PRO A 56 -4.95 -15.52 1.67
CA PRO A 56 -6.25 -15.14 1.12
C PRO A 56 -6.43 -13.62 1.06
N ASP A 57 -6.85 -13.14 -0.12
CA ASP A 57 -7.03 -11.72 -0.44
C ASP A 57 -5.75 -10.86 -0.23
N THR A 58 -4.57 -11.49 -0.22
CA THR A 58 -3.27 -10.84 0.01
C THR A 58 -2.25 -11.25 -1.03
N TYR A 59 -1.73 -10.25 -1.74
CA TYR A 59 -0.85 -10.46 -2.88
C TYR A 59 0.44 -9.67 -2.71
N THR A 60 1.53 -10.23 -3.20
CA THR A 60 2.81 -9.56 -3.35
C THR A 60 3.05 -9.18 -4.81
N LEU A 61 3.65 -8.02 -5.03
CA LEU A 61 4.03 -7.52 -6.34
C LEU A 61 5.53 -7.21 -6.37
N ASN A 62 6.23 -7.61 -7.42
CA ASN A 62 7.66 -7.29 -7.61
C ASN A 62 7.91 -5.82 -8.02
N GLY A 63 7.07 -4.88 -7.60
CA GLY A 63 7.11 -3.45 -7.89
C GLY A 63 7.27 -2.58 -6.65
N THR A 64 6.79 -1.35 -6.75
CA THR A 64 6.76 -0.31 -5.72
C THR A 64 5.36 -0.19 -5.11
N PRO A 65 5.15 0.53 -3.99
CA PRO A 65 3.82 0.73 -3.44
C PRO A 65 2.84 1.41 -4.43
N ALA A 66 3.33 2.34 -5.25
CA ALA A 66 2.52 2.94 -6.31
C ALA A 66 2.15 1.93 -7.40
N ASP A 67 3.09 1.05 -7.80
CA ASP A 67 2.78 -0.04 -8.74
C ASP A 67 1.71 -0.99 -8.17
N CYS A 68 1.73 -1.27 -6.86
CA CYS A 68 0.72 -2.10 -6.21
C CYS A 68 -0.69 -1.51 -6.36
N VAL A 69 -0.82 -0.20 -6.15
CA VAL A 69 -2.09 0.50 -6.33
C VAL A 69 -2.51 0.51 -7.79
N ALA A 70 -1.62 0.89 -8.70
CA ALA A 70 -1.92 0.92 -10.13
C ALA A 70 -2.37 -0.47 -10.61
N PHE A 71 -1.65 -1.52 -10.22
CA PHE A 71 -2.00 -2.91 -10.56
C PHE A 71 -3.40 -3.26 -10.08
N ALA A 72 -3.72 -2.97 -8.80
CA ALA A 72 -5.05 -3.23 -8.24
C ALA A 72 -6.16 -2.52 -9.01
N LEU A 73 -5.95 -1.27 -9.42
CA LEU A 73 -6.97 -0.47 -10.10
C LEU A 73 -7.19 -0.87 -11.56
N HIS A 74 -6.19 -1.51 -12.19
CA HIS A 74 -6.27 -2.01 -13.56
C HIS A 74 -6.65 -3.49 -13.66
N ASP A 75 -6.43 -4.31 -12.62
CA ASP A 75 -6.81 -5.71 -12.61
C ASP A 75 -8.30 -5.88 -12.25
N ARG A 76 -9.16 -6.03 -13.28
CA ARG A 76 -10.60 -6.23 -13.10
C ARG A 76 -10.99 -7.61 -12.59
N LYS A 77 -10.09 -8.60 -12.63
CA LYS A 77 -10.36 -9.92 -12.04
C LYS A 77 -10.22 -9.81 -10.52
N LEU A 78 -9.14 -9.16 -10.07
CA LEU A 78 -8.88 -8.97 -8.66
C LEU A 78 -9.66 -7.81 -8.04
N PHE A 79 -10.05 -6.80 -8.82
CA PHE A 79 -10.91 -5.71 -8.36
C PHE A 79 -12.02 -5.45 -9.38
N PRO A 80 -13.11 -6.25 -9.36
CA PRO A 80 -14.23 -6.12 -10.30
C PRO A 80 -14.91 -4.75 -10.22
N LYS A 81 -14.89 -4.15 -9.02
CA LYS A 81 -15.34 -2.79 -8.75
C LYS A 81 -14.17 -1.98 -8.24
N LYS A 82 -14.20 -0.67 -8.52
CA LYS A 82 -13.24 0.29 -7.97
C LYS A 82 -13.29 0.23 -6.43
N PRO A 83 -12.14 0.19 -5.74
CA PRO A 83 -12.11 0.26 -4.28
C PRO A 83 -12.77 1.54 -3.77
N GLU A 84 -13.44 1.43 -2.64
CA GLU A 84 -14.07 2.60 -1.98
C GLU A 84 -13.02 3.51 -1.34
N LEU A 85 -11.95 2.89 -0.84
CA LEU A 85 -10.83 3.54 -0.18
C LEU A 85 -9.55 2.74 -0.43
N ALA A 86 -8.48 3.44 -0.74
CA ALA A 86 -7.12 2.91 -0.69
C ALA A 86 -6.47 3.29 0.64
N VAL A 87 -5.84 2.33 1.31
CA VAL A 87 -5.22 2.55 2.61
C VAL A 87 -3.77 2.08 2.54
N SER A 88 -2.84 2.97 2.89
CA SER A 88 -1.40 2.65 2.89
C SER A 88 -0.82 2.71 4.30
N GLY A 89 -0.06 1.70 4.71
CA GLY A 89 0.60 1.64 6.02
C GLY A 89 0.37 0.31 6.74
N ILE A 90 0.56 0.23 8.05
CA ILE A 90 1.05 1.28 8.96
C ILE A 90 2.57 1.38 8.81
N ASN A 91 3.06 2.55 8.38
CA ASN A 91 4.49 2.81 8.26
C ASN A 91 5.14 2.95 9.65
N GLU A 92 6.30 2.34 9.85
CA GLU A 92 7.14 2.59 11.04
C GLU A 92 7.82 3.95 10.91
N GLY A 93 7.30 4.95 11.61
CA GLY A 93 7.79 6.33 11.61
C GLY A 93 6.83 7.31 10.96
N TYR A 94 7.04 8.59 11.27
CA TYR A 94 6.19 9.68 10.83
C TYR A 94 6.60 10.22 9.45
N ASN A 95 5.60 10.44 8.59
CA ASN A 95 5.73 11.15 7.31
C ASN A 95 5.24 12.61 7.45
N ILE A 96 5.81 13.37 8.39
CA ILE A 96 5.29 14.69 8.81
C ILE A 96 6.05 15.90 8.24
N SER A 97 7.32 15.72 7.86
CA SER A 97 8.12 16.78 7.25
C SER A 97 7.91 16.80 5.74
N GLU A 98 8.10 17.95 5.10
CA GLU A 98 8.06 18.08 3.64
C GLU A 98 8.98 17.08 2.95
N HIS A 99 10.21 16.93 3.48
CA HIS A 99 11.18 15.95 2.99
C HIS A 99 10.63 14.53 3.06
N THR A 100 10.12 14.11 4.22
CA THR A 100 9.56 12.77 4.41
C THR A 100 8.31 12.53 3.55
N ILE A 101 7.48 13.57 3.36
CA ILE A 101 6.29 13.49 2.51
C ILE A 101 6.68 13.22 1.05
N MET A 102 7.68 13.94 0.54
CA MET A 102 8.14 13.78 -0.84
C MET A 102 8.86 12.46 -1.09
N THR A 103 9.49 11.85 -0.07
CA THR A 103 10.20 10.58 -0.22
C THR A 103 9.38 9.35 0.16
N SER A 104 8.22 9.50 0.82
CA SER A 104 7.45 8.39 1.38
C SER A 104 6.82 7.49 0.30
N GLY A 105 7.09 6.18 0.38
CA GLY A 105 6.42 5.17 -0.44
C GLY A 105 4.95 4.99 -0.03
N THR A 106 4.68 5.05 1.28
CA THR A 106 3.33 5.03 1.85
C THR A 106 2.44 6.12 1.23
N LEU A 107 2.92 7.37 1.16
CA LEU A 107 2.18 8.47 0.55
C LEU A 107 2.17 8.38 -0.98
N GLY A 108 3.23 7.88 -1.60
CA GLY A 108 3.29 7.60 -3.03
C GLY A 108 2.15 6.70 -3.52
N ALA A 109 1.81 5.66 -2.74
CA ALA A 109 0.65 4.81 -2.99
C ALA A 109 -0.67 5.60 -2.93
N CYS A 110 -0.86 6.45 -1.92
CA CYS A 110 -2.05 7.29 -1.80
C CYS A 110 -2.17 8.30 -2.94
N PHE A 111 -1.05 8.89 -3.39
CA PHE A 111 -1.04 9.77 -4.56
C PHE A 111 -1.43 9.04 -5.83
N GLU A 112 -1.00 7.78 -6.02
CA GLU A 112 -1.48 6.95 -7.14
C GLU A 112 -2.98 6.72 -7.07
N ALA A 113 -3.50 6.28 -5.93
CA ALA A 113 -4.93 6.08 -5.76
C ALA A 113 -5.73 7.36 -6.09
N SER A 114 -5.28 8.52 -5.59
CA SER A 114 -5.91 9.80 -5.83
C SER A 114 -5.91 10.21 -7.30
N LEU A 115 -4.82 9.95 -8.06
CA LEU A 115 -4.77 10.23 -9.50
C LEU A 115 -5.81 9.42 -10.29
N HIS A 116 -6.14 8.22 -9.81
CA HIS A 116 -7.21 7.39 -10.38
C HIS A 116 -8.59 7.69 -9.78
N GLY A 117 -8.73 8.75 -8.99
CA GLY A 117 -9.97 9.19 -8.36
C GLY A 117 -10.48 8.25 -7.26
N VAL A 118 -9.59 7.51 -6.61
CA VAL A 118 -9.88 6.70 -5.41
C VAL A 118 -9.49 7.52 -4.19
N LYS A 119 -10.37 7.62 -3.19
CA LYS A 119 -10.03 8.25 -1.91
C LYS A 119 -8.91 7.45 -1.25
N ALA A 120 -7.94 8.11 -0.63
CA ALA A 120 -6.80 7.43 -0.04
C ALA A 120 -6.42 7.99 1.34
N ILE A 121 -5.97 7.11 2.23
CA ILE A 121 -5.49 7.45 3.57
C ILE A 121 -4.17 6.72 3.82
N ALA A 122 -3.18 7.43 4.38
CA ALA A 122 -1.92 6.86 4.83
C ALA A 122 -1.87 6.83 6.37
N PHE A 123 -1.41 5.72 6.94
CA PHE A 123 -1.17 5.57 8.37
C PHE A 123 0.33 5.42 8.64
N GLY A 124 0.82 6.17 9.63
CA GLY A 124 2.16 6.03 10.18
C GLY A 124 2.09 6.05 11.71
N CYS A 125 2.92 5.24 12.35
CA CYS A 125 3.01 5.15 13.80
C CYS A 125 4.47 5.33 14.23
N HIS A 126 4.70 6.13 15.26
CA HIS A 126 6.02 6.20 15.87
C HIS A 126 6.17 5.09 16.89
N VAL A 127 7.30 4.41 16.84
CA VAL A 127 7.68 3.37 17.79
C VAL A 127 8.86 3.91 18.56
N ASP A 128 8.68 4.18 19.85
CA ASP A 128 9.75 4.58 20.74
C ASP A 128 10.74 3.41 20.90
N ARG A 129 11.92 3.52 20.29
CA ARG A 129 12.98 2.49 20.38
C ARG A 129 13.88 2.66 21.62
N HIS A 130 13.47 3.49 22.57
CA HIS A 130 14.22 3.83 23.79
C HIS A 130 13.46 3.54 25.10
N ALA A 131 12.46 2.64 25.07
CA ALA A 131 11.77 2.15 26.25
C ALA A 131 12.33 0.80 26.71
#